data_AF-A0A832M127-F1
#
_entry.id   AF-A0A832M127-F1
#
_cell.length_a   1.000
_cell.length_b   1.000
_cell.length_c   1.000
_cell.angle_alpha   90.00
_cell.angle_beta   90.00
_cell.angle_gamma   90.00
#
_symmetry.space_group_name_H-M   'P 1'
#
loop_
_entity.id
_entity.type
_entity.pdbx_description
1 polymer ?
#
loop_
_entity_poly.entity_id
_entity_poly.type
_entity_poly.pdbx_seq_one_letter_code
_entity_poly.pdbx_strand_id
1 'polypeptide(L)' 'MAQAGEEELASAYANLRDGIYEEACFEAHQAGEKALKGLLNLFHKERRGHSLSFLLSELVVEVPQEIRDCALVLDKHYIP' A
#
# COMPACT_ATOMS: atom_id res chain seq x y z
N MET A 1 4.31 -11.39 -5.66
CA MET A 1 4.12 -10.03 -5.12
C MET A 1 2.74 -9.49 -5.43
N ALA A 2 2.26 -9.50 -6.68
CA ALA A 2 0.91 -9.06 -7.01
C ALA A 2 -0.18 -9.84 -6.23
N GLN A 3 -0.11 -11.17 -6.23
CA GLN A 3 -1.07 -12.02 -5.52
C GLN A 3 -1.10 -11.79 -4.00
N ALA A 4 0.03 -11.45 -3.38
CA ALA A 4 0.06 -11.15 -1.95
C ALA A 4 -0.78 -9.91 -1.66
N GLY A 5 -0.55 -8.80 -2.38
CA GLY A 5 -1.32 -7.56 -2.15
C GLY A 5 -2.84 -7.71 -2.31
N GLU A 6 -3.29 -8.62 -3.17
CA GLU A 6 -4.71 -8.97 -3.31
C GLU A 6 -5.25 -9.73 -2.10
N GLU A 7 -4.46 -10.62 -1.51
CA GLU A 7 -4.80 -11.35 -0.28
C GLU A 7 -4.90 -10.40 0.92
N GLU A 8 -3.98 -9.44 1.07
CA GLU A 8 -4.06 -8.43 2.15
C GLU A 8 -5.26 -7.52 1.99
N LEU A 9 -5.61 -7.14 0.75
CA LEU A 9 -6.81 -6.34 0.51
C LEU A 9 -8.09 -7.13 0.87
N ALA A 10 -8.13 -8.42 0.54
CA ALA A 10 -9.26 -9.28 0.92
C ALA A 10 -9.38 -9.42 2.45
N SER A 11 -8.26 -9.54 3.15
CA SER A 11 -8.20 -9.56 4.62
C SER A 11 -8.67 -8.22 5.22
N ALA A 12 -8.23 -7.10 4.65
CA ALA A 12 -8.62 -5.77 5.11
C ALA A 12 -10.14 -5.58 5.05
N TYR A 13 -10.77 -6.06 3.97
CA TYR A 13 -12.23 -6.06 3.84
C TYR A 13 -12.94 -7.00 4.82
N ALA A 14 -12.32 -8.13 5.19
CA ALA A 14 -12.88 -9.03 6.20
C ALA A 14 -12.84 -8.38 7.59
N ASN A 15 -11.69 -7.84 7.98
CA ASN A 15 -11.51 -7.12 9.24
C ASN A 15 -12.43 -5.90 9.33
N LEU A 16 -12.65 -5.17 8.23
CA LEU A 16 -13.63 -4.08 8.19
C LEU A 16 -15.06 -4.57 8.47
N ARG A 17 -15.48 -5.70 7.90
CA ARG A 17 -16.82 -6.27 8.14
C ARG A 17 -16.99 -6.74 9.57
N ASP A 18 -15.92 -7.24 10.19
CA ASP A 18 -15.92 -7.75 11.56
C ASP A 18 -15.70 -6.66 12.61
N GLY A 19 -15.55 -5.39 12.19
CA GLY A 19 -15.36 -4.24 13.08
C GLY A 19 -13.95 -4.12 13.66
N ILE A 20 -12.98 -4.85 13.11
CA ILE A 20 -11.56 -4.85 13.50
C ILE A 20 -10.83 -3.77 12.70
N TYR A 21 -11.12 -2.50 13.01
CA TYR A 21 -10.69 -1.37 12.18
C TYR A 21 -9.17 -1.15 12.14
N GLU A 22 -8.46 -1.47 13.22
CA GLU A 22 -7.00 -1.31 13.30
C GLU A 22 -6.30 -2.25 12.29
N GLU A 23 -6.64 -3.53 12.33
CA GLU A 23 -6.13 -4.54 11.39
C GLU A 23 -6.55 -4.21 9.95
N ALA A 24 -7.80 -3.78 9.74
CA ALA A 24 -8.27 -3.38 8.41
C ALA A 24 -7.42 -2.24 7.81
N CYS A 25 -7.08 -1.23 8.62
CA CYS A 25 -6.23 -0.12 8.18
C CYS A 25 -4.77 -0.55 7.93
N PHE A 26 -4.22 -1.39 8.80
CA PHE A 26 -2.86 -1.91 8.64
C PHE A 26 -2.72 -2.75 7.37
N GLU A 27 -3.66 -3.68 7.13
CA GLU A 27 -3.65 -4.53 5.95
C GLU A 27 -3.91 -3.74 4.66
N ALA A 28 -4.76 -2.70 4.70
CA ALA A 28 -4.92 -1.78 3.58
C ALA A 28 -3.61 -1.07 3.22
N HIS A 29 -2.83 -0.65 4.22
CA HIS A 29 -1.48 -0.10 4.00
C HIS A 29 -0.54 -1.15 3.38
N GLN A 30 -0.50 -2.38 3.92
CA GLN A 30 0.34 -3.47 3.41
C GLN A 30 0.01 -3.85 1.95
N ALA A 31 -1.28 -3.89 1.60
CA ALA A 31 -1.73 -4.13 0.24
C ALA A 31 -1.19 -3.05 -0.73
N GLY A 32 -1.29 -1.77 -0.34
CA GLY A 32 -0.71 -0.65 -1.09
C GLY A 32 0.81 -0.77 -1.24
N GLU A 33 1.52 -1.12 -0.17
CA GLU A 33 2.97 -1.28 -0.17
C GLU A 33 3.43 -2.34 -1.17
N LYS A 34 2.78 -3.50 -1.17
CA LYS A 34 3.09 -4.63 -2.06
C LYS A 34 2.76 -4.32 -3.51
N ALA A 35 1.65 -3.63 -3.77
CA ALA A 35 1.30 -3.18 -5.12
C ALA A 35 2.37 -2.22 -5.67
N LEU A 36 2.78 -1.21 -4.90
CA LEU A 36 3.80 -0.25 -5.31
C LEU A 36 5.17 -0.89 -5.50
N LYS A 37 5.58 -1.79 -4.60
CA LYS A 37 6.83 -2.56 -4.76
C LYS A 37 6.79 -3.46 -5.99
N GLY A 38 5.65 -4.09 -6.27
CA GLY A 38 5.44 -4.86 -7.50
C GLY A 38 5.64 -4.00 -8.76
N LEU A 39 5.05 -2.80 -8.78
CA LEU A 39 5.19 -1.85 -9.88
C LEU A 39 6.63 -1.34 -10.03
N LEU A 40 7.30 -0.97 -8.94
CA LEU A 40 8.70 -0.53 -8.96
C LEU A 40 9.65 -1.64 -9.43
N ASN A 41 9.38 -2.89 -9.05
CA ASN A 41 10.14 -4.04 -9.53
C ASN A 41 10.00 -4.28 -11.03
N LEU A 42 8.82 -4.00 -11.61
CA LEU A 42 8.64 -4.01 -13.07
C LEU A 42 9.55 -2.99 -13.78
N PHE A 43 9.85 -1.87 -13.11
CA PHE A 43 10.82 -0.88 -13.58
C PHE A 43 12.27 -1.16 -13.15
N HIS A 44 12.57 -2.37 -12.66
CA HIS A 44 13.88 -2.75 -12.13
C HIS A 44 14.38 -1.82 -11.00
N LYS A 45 13.47 -1.19 -10.25
CA LYS A 45 13.76 -0.36 -9.08
C LYS A 45 13.39 -1.11 -7.81
N GLU A 46 14.34 -1.80 -7.20
CA GLU A 46 14.12 -2.27 -5.83
C GLU A 46 14.21 -1.10 -4.85
N ARG A 47 13.18 -0.95 -4.01
CA ARG A 47 13.12 0.07 -2.95
C ARG A 47 12.83 -0.58 -1.60
N ARG A 48 13.59 -0.12 -0.60
CA ARG A 48 13.41 -0.48 0.81
C ARG A 48 12.59 0.62 1.50
N GLY A 49 11.85 0.24 2.53
CA GLY A 49 10.94 1.14 3.26
C GLY A 49 9.48 0.75 3.11
N HIS A 50 8.64 1.40 3.92
CA HIS A 50 7.23 1.11 4.06
C HIS A 50 6.33 2.30 3.69
N SER A 51 6.87 3.51 3.63
CA SER A 51 6.10 4.70 3.25
C SER A 51 5.64 4.60 1.80
N LEU A 52 4.33 4.56 1.60
CA LEU A 52 3.66 4.58 0.30
C LEU A 52 3.92 5.90 -0.41
N SER A 53 3.92 7.03 0.31
CA SER A 53 4.19 8.34 -0.28
C SER A 53 5.62 8.42 -0.85
N PHE A 54 6.60 7.85 -0.15
CA PHE A 54 7.95 7.69 -0.67
C PHE A 54 8.00 6.76 -1.89
N LEU A 55 7.38 5.57 -1.80
CA LEU A 55 7.34 4.61 -2.93
C LEU A 55 6.68 5.22 -4.19
N LEU A 56 5.62 6.02 -4.02
CA LEU A 56 4.98 6.76 -5.12
C LEU A 56 5.91 7.80 -5.76
N SER A 57 6.74 8.49 -4.96
CA SER A 57 7.69 9.48 -5.49
C SER A 57 8.78 8.86 -6.37
N GLU A 58 9.03 7.55 -6.24
CA GLU A 58 10.04 6.83 -7.02
C GLU A 58 9.51 6.32 -8.38
N LEU A 59 8.20 6.41 -8.60
CA LEU A 59 7.57 6.04 -9.87
C LEU A 59 7.94 7.03 -10.97
N VAL A 60 8.18 6.51 -12.17
CA VAL A 60 8.47 7.32 -13.38
C VAL A 60 7.20 7.68 -14.17
N VAL A 61 6.04 7.31 -13.65
CA VAL A 61 4.72 7.58 -14.24
C VAL A 61 4.02 8.69 -13.49
N GLU A 62 3.13 9.40 -14.18
CA GLU A 62 2.27 10.39 -13.53
C GLU A 62 1.31 9.68 -12.57
N VAL A 63 1.32 10.10 -11.31
CA VAL A 63 0.43 9.58 -10.26
C VAL A 63 -0.64 10.63 -9.99
N PRO A 64 -1.94 10.29 -10.16
CA PRO A 64 -3.04 11.19 -9.84
C PRO A 64 -2.97 11.69 -8.39
N GLN A 65 -3.40 12.94 -8.17
CA GLN A 65 -3.31 13.57 -6.85
C GLN A 65 -4.11 12.79 -5.79
N GLU A 66 -5.27 12.23 -6.17
CA GLU A 66 -6.11 11.45 -5.26
C GLU A 66 -5.36 10.24 -4.69
N ILE A 67 -4.51 9.60 -5.50
CA ILE A 67 -3.70 8.45 -5.06
C ILE A 67 -2.60 8.91 -4.10
N ARG A 68 -2.00 10.08 -4.34
CA ARG A 68 -1.00 10.67 -3.43
C ARG A 68 -1.63 10.99 -2.07
N ASP A 69 -2.83 11.55 -2.07
CA ASP A 69 -3.56 11.87 -0.85
C ASP A 69 -3.95 10.59 -0.07
N CYS A 70 -4.40 9.54 -0.76
CA CYS A 70 -4.65 8.23 -0.15
C CYS A 70 -3.40 7.63 0.49
N ALA A 71 -2.24 7.71 -0.16
CA ALA A 71 -0.99 7.21 0.39
C ALA A 71 -0.59 7.95 1.68
N LEU A 72 -0.79 9.27 1.75
CA LEU A 72 -0.53 10.05 2.97
C LEU A 72 -1.47 9.67 4.13
N VAL A 73 -2.70 9.26 3.83
CA VAL A 73 -3.62 8.73 4.85
C VAL A 73 -3.15 7.37 5.33
N LEU A 74 -2.85 6.46 4.40
CA LEU A 74 -2.42 5.10 4.72
C LEU A 74 -1.08 5.05 5.48
N ASP A 75 -0.13 5.93 5.16
CA ASP A 75 1.18 6.01 5.84
C ASP A 75 1.05 6.21 7.36
N LYS A 76 -0.08 6.75 7.84
CA LYS A 76 -0.37 6.92 9.29
C LYS A 76 -0.72 5.61 10.00
N HIS A 77 -1.07 4.58 9.24
CA HIS A 77 -1.50 3.28 9.73
C HIS A 77 -0.41 2.21 9.65
N TYR A 78 0.79 2.59 9.19
CA TYR A 78 1.95 1.74 9.32
C TYR A 78 2.41 1.70 10.78
N ILE A 79 2.50 0.50 11.34
CA ILE A 79 3.05 0.22 12.66
C ILE A 79 4.36 -0.57 12.45
N PRO A 80 5.52 -0.09 12.93
CA PRO A 80 6.82 -0.77 12.77
C PRO A 80 6.94 -2.11 13.49
#